data_AF-C4Y3U3-F1
#
_entry.id   AF-C4Y3U3-F1
#
_cell.length_a   1.000
_cell.length_b   1.000
_cell.length_c   1.000
_cell.angle_alpha   90.00
_cell.angle_beta   90.00
_cell.angle_gamma   90.00
#
_symmetry.space_group_name_H-M   'P 1'
#
loop_
_entity.id
_entity.type
_entity.pdbx_description
1 polymer ?
#
loop_
_entity_poly.entity_id
_entity_poly.type
_entity_poly.pdbx_seq_one_letter_code
_entity_poly.pdbx_strand_id
1 'polypeptide(L)'
;MGFKEKKKEEVDDDASKYLFQIQWFYRPRDISKQTSDSRLLFASMHSDTCPLASFRGLVTVKHKAEVEETYTPPKNMKDSSPAYSSALEYYCSFPNHFYFDKLFDRYMIKFYDIIKTSTLLQYIDNTTNNSRNFLLALNKRYEFIFMESSRTKQFLNNFNSTSSSHCHVCAEWCSSNESVVCAGCNKNFHMLCLDPPLLKKPSRGFSWSCAVCTKKHELEHRSRKTLMLSHDNKTTNEQELSEASAPPSPKEAEEPEAAEEKAHETILPKYELMAIEYLRNDASVSVEERRLREEWALRYLGKHARLEDAVDPDDRSPYPRACTNLGARFQASNIPEFEGHPLVYYDPERQERTNKTKKSSGSNKSIQKKEEHEEKELEKLPVPKEFQNVPPRDFPQWLQPRPKGYIERGVDDGEGKTCTLMWKASEEDKADDFKKFDAYIDSCKPIAARLDILANSPNFMDAIVKFYMDSHGDTTKAFELSNTLTRESLKEPTFSKEEIKRFEDGVRKNGSELYPTYKEVKTQPCSMVVRFYYLWKKTNQGRLIWGETFRAERRNRQRTRRQT
;
A
#
# COMPACT_ATOMS: atom_id res chain seq x y z
N MET A 1 17.77 36.80 -62.96
CA MET A 1 16.83 35.76 -62.51
C MET A 1 16.72 35.88 -60.99
N GLY A 2 15.71 36.59 -60.50
CA GLY A 2 15.54 36.87 -59.07
C GLY A 2 14.70 35.80 -58.40
N PHE A 3 15.24 35.20 -57.34
CA PHE A 3 14.51 34.28 -56.47
C PHE A 3 13.37 35.03 -55.78
N LYS A 4 12.12 34.61 -56.04
CA LYS A 4 10.96 35.03 -55.25
C LYS A 4 10.92 34.18 -53.98
N GLU A 5 11.13 34.83 -52.83
CA GLU A 5 10.83 34.25 -51.53
C GLU A 5 9.36 33.82 -51.46
N LYS A 6 9.13 32.54 -51.14
CA LYS A 6 7.82 32.05 -50.72
C LYS A 6 7.51 32.65 -49.35
N LYS A 7 6.63 33.66 -49.31
CA LYS A 7 5.97 34.06 -48.07
C LYS A 7 5.23 32.85 -47.51
N LYS A 8 5.64 32.37 -46.32
CA LYS A 8 4.81 31.49 -45.49
C LYS A 8 3.58 32.30 -45.08
N GLU A 9 2.40 31.78 -45.35
CA GLU A 9 1.16 32.29 -44.76
C GLU A 9 1.23 32.03 -43.25
N GLU A 10 1.47 33.06 -42.46
CA GLU A 10 1.28 33.01 -41.01
C GLU A 10 -0.23 33.04 -40.76
N VAL A 11 -0.78 31.86 -40.44
CA VAL A 11 -2.13 31.74 -39.90
C VAL A 11 -2.06 32.22 -38.45
N ASP A 12 -2.54 33.44 -38.20
CA ASP A 12 -2.63 34.03 -36.87
C ASP A 12 -3.77 33.35 -36.10
N ASP A 13 -3.49 32.14 -35.60
CA ASP A 13 -4.43 31.39 -34.77
C ASP A 13 -4.48 31.98 -33.36
N ASP A 14 -5.70 32.27 -32.89
CA ASP A 14 -5.95 32.81 -31.55
C ASP A 14 -5.22 31.99 -30.47
N ALA A 15 -4.38 32.66 -29.68
CA ALA A 15 -3.61 32.10 -28.57
C ALA A 15 -4.50 31.35 -27.55
N SER A 16 -5.78 31.71 -27.49
CA SER A 16 -6.82 31.05 -26.66
C SER A 16 -7.01 29.57 -27.00
N LYS A 17 -6.64 29.13 -28.21
CA LYS A 17 -6.74 27.74 -28.66
C LYS A 17 -5.57 26.86 -28.20
N TYR A 18 -4.51 27.46 -27.65
CA TYR A 18 -3.29 26.75 -27.27
C TYR A 18 -3.17 26.57 -25.75
N LEU A 19 -2.89 25.34 -25.35
CA LEU A 19 -2.60 24.93 -23.97
C LEU A 19 -1.19 24.36 -23.92
N PHE A 20 -0.49 24.55 -22.81
CA PHE A 20 0.79 23.88 -22.54
C PHE A 20 0.67 23.02 -21.29
N GLN A 21 1.22 21.80 -21.37
CA GLN A 21 1.33 20.90 -20.22
C GLN A 21 2.55 21.30 -19.40
N ILE A 22 2.38 21.43 -18.09
CA ILE A 22 3.45 21.78 -17.16
C ILE A 22 3.61 20.75 -16.06
N GLN A 23 4.82 20.70 -15.51
CA GLN A 23 5.12 20.09 -14.23
C GLN A 23 5.25 21.19 -13.17
N TRP A 24 4.52 21.05 -12.07
CA TRP A 24 4.55 22.03 -10.99
C TRP A 24 5.81 21.92 -10.13
N PHE A 25 6.44 23.07 -9.88
CA PHE A 25 7.40 23.26 -8.80
C PHE A 25 6.73 24.08 -7.69
N TYR A 26 6.73 23.55 -6.47
CA TYR A 26 6.10 24.22 -5.34
C TYR A 26 7.09 25.09 -4.59
N ARG A 27 6.65 26.29 -4.20
CA ARG A 27 7.36 27.07 -3.19
C ARG A 27 7.06 26.48 -1.81
N PRO A 28 7.94 26.66 -0.82
CA PRO A 28 7.69 26.18 0.55
C PRO A 28 6.34 26.66 1.11
N ARG A 29 5.96 27.92 0.83
CA ARG A 29 4.66 28.47 1.23
C ARG A 29 3.45 27.75 0.63
N ASP A 30 3.59 27.15 -0.56
CA ASP A 30 2.49 26.48 -1.26
C ASP A 30 2.15 25.13 -0.59
N ILE A 31 3.10 24.56 0.16
CA ILE A 31 2.97 23.31 0.92
C ILE A 31 2.95 23.54 2.44
N SER A 32 2.61 24.76 2.87
CA SER A 32 2.55 25.16 4.29
C SER A 32 3.88 24.98 5.04
N LYS A 33 5.02 25.18 4.37
CA LYS A 33 6.36 25.22 4.97
C LYS A 33 6.89 26.64 4.99
N GLN A 34 7.53 27.02 6.10
CA GLN A 34 8.21 28.31 6.23
C GLN A 34 9.69 28.16 5.86
N THR A 35 10.22 29.09 5.09
CA THR A 35 11.66 29.23 4.81
C THR A 35 12.01 30.70 4.66
N SER A 36 13.26 31.06 4.93
CA SER A 36 13.82 32.37 4.61
C SER A 36 14.20 32.49 3.13
N ASP A 37 14.39 31.38 2.44
CA ASP A 37 14.85 31.36 1.05
C ASP A 37 13.69 31.51 0.05
N SER A 38 13.69 32.63 -0.68
CA SER A 38 12.69 32.92 -1.72
C SER A 38 12.93 32.21 -3.06
N ARG A 39 14.15 31.68 -3.28
CA ARG A 39 14.58 31.01 -4.51
C ARG A 39 14.49 29.48 -4.45
N LEU A 40 14.27 28.92 -3.25
CA LEU A 40 14.04 27.49 -3.06
C LEU A 40 12.68 27.04 -3.61
N LEU A 41 12.71 25.93 -4.36
CA LEU A 41 11.56 25.22 -4.88
C LEU A 41 11.63 23.73 -4.50
N PHE A 42 10.48 23.05 -4.52
CA PHE A 42 10.36 21.61 -4.44
C PHE A 42 9.81 21.07 -5.76
N ALA A 43 10.51 20.09 -6.35
CA ALA A 43 9.99 19.39 -7.53
C ALA A 43 8.73 18.62 -7.15
N SER A 44 7.81 18.42 -8.09
CA SER A 44 6.62 17.59 -7.87
C SER A 44 6.27 16.80 -9.12
N MET A 45 5.61 15.64 -8.95
CA MET A 45 5.08 14.83 -10.05
C MET A 45 3.69 15.31 -10.50
N HIS A 46 3.26 16.48 -10.05
CA HIS A 46 1.96 17.05 -10.40
C HIS A 46 2.04 17.71 -11.78
N SER A 47 1.38 17.11 -12.77
CA SER A 47 1.13 17.71 -14.07
C SER A 47 -0.19 18.47 -14.10
N ASP A 48 -0.22 19.52 -14.89
CA ASP A 48 -1.45 20.25 -15.20
C ASP A 48 -1.35 20.86 -16.60
N THR A 49 -2.50 21.24 -17.17
CA THR A 49 -2.58 21.92 -18.47
C THR A 49 -3.00 23.36 -18.27
N CYS A 50 -2.16 24.30 -18.69
CA CYS A 50 -2.39 25.72 -18.53
C CYS A 50 -2.58 26.41 -19.88
N PRO A 51 -3.46 27.43 -19.96
CA PRO A 51 -3.63 28.21 -21.18
C PRO A 51 -2.41 29.08 -21.45
N LEU A 52 -2.08 29.28 -22.73
CA LEU A 52 -0.89 30.03 -23.16
C LEU A 52 -0.83 31.44 -22.54
N ALA A 53 -1.99 32.09 -22.33
CA ALA A 53 -2.10 33.40 -21.68
C ALA A 53 -1.55 33.45 -20.24
N SER A 54 -1.36 32.31 -19.57
CA SER A 54 -0.76 32.25 -18.23
C SER A 54 0.77 32.35 -18.26
N PHE A 55 1.40 32.20 -19.43
CA PHE A 55 2.85 32.30 -19.59
C PHE A 55 3.31 33.74 -19.36
N ARG A 56 4.30 33.94 -18.49
CA ARG A 56 4.86 35.27 -18.17
C ARG A 56 6.31 35.47 -18.61
N GLY A 57 7.08 34.39 -18.72
CA GLY A 57 8.50 34.46 -19.03
C GLY A 57 9.25 33.20 -18.64
N LEU A 58 10.52 33.16 -19.05
CA LEU A 58 11.42 32.04 -18.80
C LEU A 58 12.18 32.21 -17.49
N VAL A 59 12.39 31.09 -16.80
CA VAL A 59 13.16 31.01 -15.56
C VAL A 59 14.14 29.83 -15.65
N THR A 60 15.26 29.94 -14.96
CA THR A 60 16.26 28.86 -14.89
C THR A 60 16.12 28.14 -13.56
N VAL A 61 15.84 26.84 -13.60
CA VAL A 61 15.69 26.00 -12.41
C VAL A 61 16.73 24.90 -12.45
N LYS A 62 17.62 24.84 -11.45
CA LYS A 62 18.68 23.82 -11.36
C LYS A 62 18.62 23.05 -10.04
N HIS A 63 19.11 21.82 -10.05
CA HIS A 63 19.25 21.03 -8.83
C HIS A 63 20.37 21.61 -7.95
N LYS A 64 20.20 21.59 -6.62
CA LYS A 64 21.17 22.14 -5.67
C LYS A 64 22.60 21.64 -5.92
N ALA A 65 22.79 20.33 -6.10
CA ALA A 65 24.12 19.75 -6.33
C ALA A 65 24.76 20.24 -7.65
N GLU A 66 23.97 20.47 -8.69
CA GLU A 66 24.49 21.00 -9.96
C GLU A 66 24.94 22.45 -9.81
N VAL A 67 24.22 23.24 -9.00
CA VAL A 67 24.59 24.62 -8.72
C VAL A 67 25.93 24.67 -7.97
N GLU A 68 26.10 23.81 -6.95
CA GLU A 68 27.33 23.72 -6.17
C GLU A 68 28.55 23.29 -7.02
N GLU A 69 28.33 22.46 -8.04
CA GLU A 69 29.37 22.01 -8.98
C GLU A 69 29.71 23.08 -10.04
N THR A 70 28.70 23.74 -10.60
CA THR A 70 28.86 24.61 -11.78
C THR A 70 29.31 26.02 -11.41
N TYR A 71 28.89 26.54 -10.24
CA TYR A 71 29.10 27.94 -9.87
C TYR A 71 30.12 28.04 -8.75
N THR A 72 31.17 28.83 -8.96
CA THR A 72 32.15 29.16 -7.91
C THR A 72 32.08 30.66 -7.60
N PRO A 73 31.91 31.06 -6.33
CA PRO A 73 31.91 32.47 -5.99
C PRO A 73 33.29 33.09 -6.29
N PRO A 74 33.35 34.32 -6.82
CA PRO A 74 34.61 35.00 -7.09
C PRO A 74 35.39 35.24 -5.80
N LYS A 75 36.62 34.73 -5.70
CA LYS A 75 37.47 34.82 -4.50
C LYS A 75 38.09 36.20 -4.26
N ASN A 76 38.07 37.09 -5.26
CA ASN A 76 38.69 38.41 -5.20
C ASN A 76 37.70 39.49 -5.63
N MET A 77 36.94 40.04 -4.69
CA MET A 77 36.21 41.28 -4.91
C MET A 77 36.68 42.35 -3.93
N LYS A 78 37.22 43.45 -4.46
CA LYS A 78 37.57 44.65 -3.69
C LYS A 78 36.31 45.46 -3.37
N ASP A 79 36.15 45.76 -2.09
CA ASP A 79 35.50 46.90 -1.42
C ASP A 79 34.03 47.31 -1.67
N SER A 80 33.19 46.66 -2.50
CA SER A 80 31.80 47.15 -2.65
C SER A 80 30.69 46.17 -3.08
N SER A 81 30.93 44.87 -3.18
CA SER A 81 29.88 43.87 -3.48
C SER A 81 29.70 42.88 -2.33
N PRO A 82 28.48 42.35 -2.08
CA PRO A 82 28.24 41.37 -1.04
C PRO A 82 29.10 40.13 -1.28
N ALA A 83 29.92 39.75 -0.29
CA ALA A 83 30.71 38.54 -0.35
C ALA A 83 29.78 37.33 -0.26
N TYR A 84 29.72 36.54 -1.34
CA TYR A 84 28.91 35.31 -1.36
C TYR A 84 29.63 34.21 -0.60
N SER A 85 28.96 33.65 0.42
CA SER A 85 29.50 32.60 1.28
C SER A 85 29.48 31.22 0.63
N SER A 86 28.57 31.00 -0.33
CA SER A 86 28.37 29.72 -1.00
C SER A 86 28.08 29.89 -2.50
N ALA A 87 28.35 28.84 -3.27
CA ALA A 87 27.97 28.73 -4.68
C ALA A 87 26.47 28.99 -4.90
N LEU A 88 25.64 28.48 -3.98
CA LEU A 88 24.19 28.64 -4.00
C LEU A 88 23.77 30.10 -3.84
N GLU A 89 24.42 30.83 -2.92
CA GLU A 89 24.14 32.25 -2.70
C GLU A 89 24.52 33.10 -3.92
N TYR A 90 25.65 32.78 -4.55
CA TYR A 90 26.07 33.41 -5.80
C TYR A 90 25.09 33.13 -6.94
N TYR A 91 24.63 31.89 -7.09
CA TYR A 91 23.63 31.53 -8.09
C TYR A 91 22.27 32.21 -7.86
N CYS A 92 21.83 32.29 -6.61
CA CYS A 92 20.58 32.96 -6.24
C CYS A 92 20.64 34.48 -6.43
N SER A 93 21.83 35.08 -6.54
CA SER A 93 21.99 36.50 -6.86
C SER A 93 21.51 36.86 -8.27
N PHE A 94 21.57 35.91 -9.21
CA PHE A 94 21.11 36.15 -10.57
C PHE A 94 19.58 36.29 -10.62
N PRO A 95 19.05 37.22 -11.43
CA PRO A 95 17.60 37.36 -11.61
C PRO A 95 17.02 36.09 -12.26
N ASN A 96 15.78 35.72 -11.91
CA ASN A 96 15.04 34.59 -12.50
C ASN A 96 15.71 33.19 -12.36
N HIS A 97 16.67 33.06 -11.46
CA HIS A 97 17.31 31.78 -11.13
C HIS A 97 16.71 31.19 -9.84
N PHE A 98 16.27 29.94 -9.92
CA PHE A 98 15.71 29.18 -8.81
C PHE A 98 16.40 27.83 -8.71
N TYR A 99 16.28 27.18 -7.56
CA TYR A 99 16.86 25.86 -7.35
C TYR A 99 15.93 24.94 -6.57
N PHE A 100 16.14 23.63 -6.69
CA PHE A 100 15.40 22.62 -5.95
C PHE A 100 16.35 21.58 -5.35
N ASP A 101 15.97 21.02 -4.20
CA ASP A 101 16.74 20.00 -3.47
C ASP A 101 15.98 18.68 -3.33
N LYS A 102 14.66 18.75 -3.13
CA LYS A 102 13.82 17.58 -2.85
C LYS A 102 12.59 17.55 -3.74
N LEU A 103 12.06 16.34 -3.92
CA LEU A 103 10.77 16.13 -4.54
C LEU A 103 9.70 16.01 -3.45
N PHE A 104 8.60 16.73 -3.60
CA PHE A 104 7.44 16.66 -2.74
C PHE A 104 6.28 15.98 -3.45
N ASP A 105 5.85 14.86 -2.90
CA ASP A 105 4.62 14.18 -3.32
C ASP A 105 3.43 14.75 -2.53
N ARG A 106 2.47 15.32 -3.27
CA ARG A 106 1.24 15.90 -2.75
C ARG A 106 0.29 14.86 -2.17
N TYR A 107 0.24 13.65 -2.73
CA TYR A 107 -0.69 12.61 -2.31
C TYR A 107 -0.20 11.92 -1.04
N MET A 108 1.08 11.59 -0.99
CA MET A 108 1.70 10.98 0.19
C MET A 108 2.13 12.00 1.25
N ILE A 109 2.11 13.29 0.91
CA ILE A 109 2.60 14.40 1.76
C ILE A 109 4.01 14.08 2.27
N LYS A 110 4.88 13.64 1.37
CA LYS A 110 6.21 13.09 1.70
C LYS A 110 7.29 13.70 0.81
N PHE A 111 8.47 13.86 1.40
CA PHE A 111 9.67 14.30 0.69
C PHE A 111 10.52 13.09 0.27
N TYR A 112 11.07 13.19 -0.93
CA TYR A 112 12.00 12.25 -1.52
C TYR A 112 13.31 12.98 -1.83
N ASP A 113 14.43 12.27 -1.67
CA ASP A 113 15.73 12.78 -2.09
C ASP A 113 15.88 12.56 -3.59
N ILE A 114 16.49 13.55 -4.26
CA ILE A 114 16.74 13.52 -5.69
C ILE A 114 18.23 13.28 -5.93
N ILE A 115 18.53 12.44 -6.92
CA ILE A 115 19.89 12.14 -7.35
C ILE A 115 19.97 12.40 -8.85
N LYS A 116 20.98 13.15 -9.29
CA LYS A 116 21.26 13.35 -10.72
C LYS A 116 21.92 12.09 -11.28
N THR A 117 21.40 11.56 -12.38
CA THR A 117 21.90 10.31 -12.96
C THR A 117 23.32 10.44 -13.49
N SER A 118 23.74 11.65 -13.89
CA SER A 118 25.12 11.91 -14.35
C SER A 118 26.16 11.68 -13.25
N THR A 119 25.82 11.97 -11.99
CA THR A 119 26.70 11.72 -10.85
C THR A 119 26.95 10.23 -10.63
N LEU A 120 26.02 9.37 -11.05
CA LEU A 120 26.20 7.91 -10.95
C LEU A 120 27.20 7.37 -11.97
N LEU A 121 27.49 8.11 -13.05
CA LEU A 121 28.41 7.65 -14.09
C LEU A 121 29.86 7.51 -13.59
N GLN A 122 30.21 8.17 -12.47
CA GLN A 122 31.51 7.98 -11.82
C GLN A 122 31.74 6.53 -11.34
N TYR A 123 30.67 5.74 -11.20
CA TYR A 123 30.73 4.33 -10.79
C TYR A 123 30.72 3.34 -11.96
N ILE A 124 30.74 3.81 -13.22
CA ILE A 124 30.72 2.94 -14.42
C ILE A 124 31.89 1.96 -14.44
N ASP A 125 33.07 2.40 -14.00
CA ASP A 125 34.30 1.60 -14.06
C ASP A 125 34.37 0.56 -12.94
N ASN A 126 33.39 0.54 -12.03
CA ASN A 126 33.31 -0.48 -11.00
C ASN A 126 32.77 -1.79 -11.57
N THR A 127 33.68 -2.62 -12.08
CA THR A 127 33.37 -3.95 -12.65
C THR A 127 32.87 -4.96 -11.63
N THR A 128 32.95 -4.69 -10.32
CA THR A 128 32.57 -5.67 -9.28
C THR A 128 31.07 -5.91 -9.20
N ASN A 129 30.25 -4.96 -9.66
CA ASN A 129 28.79 -5.01 -9.55
C ASN A 129 28.10 -5.21 -10.91
N ASN A 130 28.84 -5.34 -12.02
CA ASN A 130 28.30 -5.59 -13.37
C ASN A 130 27.09 -4.71 -13.74
N SER A 131 27.14 -3.41 -13.43
CA SER A 131 26.02 -2.47 -13.60
C SER A 131 26.31 -1.34 -14.59
N ARG A 132 27.32 -1.52 -15.44
CA ARG A 132 27.80 -0.51 -16.40
C ARG A 132 26.69 -0.07 -17.34
N ASN A 133 26.02 -1.03 -17.99
CA ASN A 133 25.00 -0.73 -18.98
C ASN A 133 23.75 -0.17 -18.32
N PHE A 134 23.41 -0.64 -17.13
CA PHE A 134 22.31 -0.09 -16.33
C PHE A 134 22.50 1.41 -16.05
N LEU A 135 23.68 1.83 -15.58
CA LEU A 135 23.95 3.24 -15.29
C LEU A 135 23.90 4.12 -16.55
N LEU A 136 24.41 3.61 -17.67
CA LEU A 136 24.34 4.29 -18.96
C LEU A 136 22.89 4.42 -19.47
N ALA A 137 22.12 3.33 -19.42
CA ALA A 137 20.71 3.32 -19.80
C ALA A 137 19.90 4.29 -18.93
N LEU A 138 20.14 4.27 -17.62
CA LEU A 138 19.47 5.14 -16.66
C LEU A 138 19.75 6.62 -16.94
N ASN A 139 21.01 6.99 -17.20
CA ASN A 139 21.39 8.36 -17.52
C ASN A 139 20.84 8.83 -18.88
N LYS A 140 20.77 7.91 -19.86
CA LYS A 140 20.21 8.20 -21.17
C LYS A 140 18.71 8.52 -21.07
N ARG A 141 17.95 7.76 -20.28
CA ARG A 141 16.50 7.94 -20.12
C ARG A 141 16.13 9.12 -19.24
N TYR A 142 16.70 9.19 -18.04
CA TYR A 142 16.26 10.12 -17.01
C TYR A 142 17.40 11.01 -16.56
N GLU A 143 17.10 12.30 -16.37
CA GLU A 143 18.06 13.24 -15.82
C GLU A 143 18.20 13.08 -14.30
N PHE A 144 17.06 12.81 -13.63
CA PHE A 144 17.00 12.66 -12.19
C PHE A 144 16.27 11.37 -11.79
N ILE A 145 16.72 10.76 -10.69
CA ILE A 145 15.98 9.73 -9.97
C ILE A 145 15.62 10.25 -8.59
N PHE A 146 14.54 9.76 -8.01
CA PHE A 146 14.15 10.12 -6.66
C PHE A 146 13.69 8.91 -5.85
N MET A 147 14.02 8.92 -4.56
CA MET A 147 13.89 7.77 -3.67
C MET A 147 13.66 8.22 -2.22
N GLU A 148 13.19 7.33 -1.35
CA GLU A 148 13.13 7.62 0.08
C GLU A 148 14.54 7.83 0.65
N SER A 149 14.69 8.76 1.60
CA SER A 149 15.99 9.08 2.20
C SER A 149 16.72 7.88 2.82
N SER A 150 15.97 6.91 3.35
CA SER A 150 16.56 5.67 3.89
C SER A 150 17.15 4.76 2.80
N ARG A 151 16.56 4.77 1.59
CA ARG A 151 17.00 3.97 0.44
C ARG A 151 18.16 4.62 -0.30
N THR A 152 18.24 5.95 -0.34
CA THR A 152 19.30 6.72 -1.01
C THR A 152 20.70 6.25 -0.69
N LYS A 153 21.04 6.13 0.59
CA LYS A 153 22.38 5.69 1.01
C LYS A 153 22.66 4.25 0.60
N GLN A 154 21.66 3.38 0.72
CA GLN A 154 21.79 1.97 0.35
C GLN A 154 22.01 1.82 -1.16
N PHE A 155 21.22 2.52 -1.97
CA PHE A 155 21.36 2.52 -3.42
C PHE A 155 22.73 3.00 -3.88
N LEU A 156 23.24 4.12 -3.35
CA LEU A 156 24.58 4.61 -3.70
C LEU A 156 25.69 3.66 -3.26
N ASN A 157 25.57 3.08 -2.06
CA ASN A 157 26.54 2.09 -1.58
C ASN A 157 26.59 0.85 -2.48
N ASN A 158 25.47 0.46 -3.12
CA ASN A 158 25.45 -0.69 -4.02
C ASN A 158 26.40 -0.50 -5.22
N PHE A 159 26.53 0.71 -5.76
CA PHE A 159 27.42 1.00 -6.88
C PHE A 159 28.84 1.38 -6.45
N ASN A 160 29.00 1.96 -5.26
CA ASN A 160 30.31 2.34 -4.73
C ASN A 160 31.08 1.18 -4.09
N SER A 161 30.39 0.10 -3.69
CA SER A 161 31.03 -1.01 -2.99
C SER A 161 32.07 -1.72 -3.89
N THR A 162 33.25 -1.96 -3.34
CA THR A 162 34.33 -2.74 -3.96
C THR A 162 34.13 -4.25 -3.81
N SER A 163 33.15 -4.66 -3.02
CA SER A 163 32.70 -6.06 -2.89
C SER A 163 31.41 -6.22 -3.68
N SER A 164 31.32 -7.30 -4.48
CA SER A 164 30.12 -7.61 -5.25
C SER A 164 28.92 -7.72 -4.31
N SER A 165 27.87 -6.94 -4.54
CA SER A 165 26.63 -6.99 -3.76
C SER A 165 25.58 -7.93 -4.38
N HIS A 166 25.99 -8.80 -5.31
CA HIS A 166 25.10 -9.69 -6.04
C HIS A 166 25.26 -11.14 -5.61
N CYS A 167 24.16 -11.88 -5.68
CA CYS A 167 24.18 -13.31 -5.48
C CYS A 167 24.93 -13.99 -6.61
N HIS A 168 25.86 -14.89 -6.30
CA HIS A 168 26.51 -15.70 -7.32
C HIS A 168 25.58 -16.71 -8.01
N VAL A 169 24.43 -17.04 -7.41
CA VAL A 169 23.49 -18.04 -7.95
C VAL A 169 22.45 -17.39 -8.85
N CYS A 170 21.70 -16.41 -8.33
CA CYS A 170 20.63 -15.76 -9.10
C CYS A 170 21.04 -14.43 -9.77
N ALA A 171 22.27 -13.95 -9.55
CA ALA A 171 22.77 -12.65 -10.01
C ALA A 171 21.95 -11.43 -9.53
N GLU A 172 20.94 -11.62 -8.69
CA GLU A 172 20.16 -10.53 -8.11
C GLU A 172 20.90 -9.87 -6.94
N TRP A 173 20.53 -8.63 -6.65
CA TRP A 173 21.11 -7.89 -5.55
C TRP A 173 20.78 -8.52 -4.19
N CYS A 174 21.80 -8.65 -3.36
CA CYS A 174 21.74 -9.21 -2.02
C CYS A 174 21.80 -8.10 -0.97
N SER A 175 20.72 -7.93 -0.20
CA SER A 175 20.80 -7.15 1.03
C SER A 175 21.75 -7.83 2.01
N SER A 176 22.53 -7.04 2.75
CA SER A 176 23.43 -7.57 3.78
C SER A 176 22.70 -8.41 4.82
N ASN A 177 21.40 -8.19 5.05
CA ASN A 177 20.60 -8.94 6.02
C ASN A 177 20.20 -10.34 5.55
N GLU A 178 20.07 -10.57 4.25
CA GLU A 178 19.55 -11.80 3.66
C GLU A 178 20.63 -12.61 2.93
N SER A 179 21.89 -12.18 3.07
CA SER A 179 23.03 -12.77 2.40
C SER A 179 24.16 -13.18 3.34
N VAL A 180 24.98 -14.10 2.83
CA VAL A 180 26.21 -14.59 3.45
C VAL A 180 27.37 -14.46 2.45
N VAL A 181 28.53 -14.08 2.97
CA VAL A 181 29.79 -14.02 2.20
C VAL A 181 30.55 -15.31 2.44
N CYS A 182 30.95 -15.99 1.36
CA CYS A 182 31.83 -17.15 1.46
C CYS A 182 33.26 -16.73 1.84
N ALA A 183 33.84 -17.30 2.89
CA ALA A 183 35.21 -16.98 3.34
C ALA A 183 36.31 -17.44 2.35
N GLY A 184 36.04 -18.45 1.53
CA GLY A 184 36.99 -18.91 0.50
C GLY A 184 37.04 -18.02 -0.73
N CYS A 185 35.89 -17.76 -1.37
CA CYS A 185 35.82 -17.02 -2.63
C CYS A 185 35.34 -15.56 -2.50
N ASN A 186 34.98 -15.09 -1.30
CA ASN A 186 34.44 -13.75 -1.03
C ASN A 186 33.19 -13.36 -1.85
N LYS A 187 32.50 -14.34 -2.43
CA LYS A 187 31.25 -14.13 -3.18
C LYS A 187 30.06 -14.06 -2.23
N ASN A 188 29.04 -13.30 -2.61
CA ASN A 188 27.78 -13.18 -1.88
C ASN A 188 26.73 -14.18 -2.37
N PHE A 189 25.95 -14.69 -1.43
CA PHE A 189 24.87 -15.65 -1.68
C PHE A 189 23.65 -15.25 -0.85
N HIS A 190 22.45 -15.24 -1.44
CA HIS A 190 21.24 -15.18 -0.62
C HIS A 190 21.15 -16.48 0.18
N MET A 191 20.74 -16.37 1.44
CA MET A 191 20.58 -17.52 2.31
C MET A 191 19.58 -18.56 1.73
N LEU A 192 18.57 -18.09 1.01
CA LEU A 192 17.54 -18.93 0.37
C LEU A 192 17.94 -19.50 -1.00
N CYS A 193 18.99 -18.96 -1.65
CA CYS A 193 19.50 -19.48 -2.93
C CYS A 193 20.52 -20.60 -2.76
N LEU A 194 20.86 -20.94 -1.52
CA LEU A 194 21.72 -22.06 -1.19
C LEU A 194 20.89 -23.34 -1.12
N ASP A 195 21.49 -24.47 -1.48
CA ASP A 195 20.89 -25.79 -1.35
C ASP A 195 21.74 -26.64 -0.38
N PRO A 196 21.26 -26.96 0.83
CA PRO A 196 19.98 -26.56 1.41
C PRO A 196 19.95 -25.07 1.85
N PRO A 197 18.75 -24.43 1.90
CA PRO A 197 18.61 -23.03 2.33
C PRO A 197 19.07 -22.78 3.76
N LEU A 198 19.81 -21.69 3.97
CA LEU A 198 20.18 -21.23 5.31
C LEU A 198 19.01 -20.45 5.95
N LEU A 199 18.51 -20.95 7.08
CA LEU A 199 17.44 -20.25 7.82
C LEU A 199 17.98 -19.16 8.76
N LYS A 200 19.25 -19.23 9.14
CA LYS A 200 19.92 -18.29 10.04
C LYS A 200 21.35 -18.06 9.58
N LYS A 201 21.83 -16.84 9.80
CA LYS A 201 23.24 -16.53 9.59
C LYS A 201 24.15 -17.29 10.55
N PRO A 202 25.36 -17.66 10.12
CA PRO A 202 26.39 -18.17 11.01
C PRO A 202 26.58 -17.22 12.21
N SER A 203 26.75 -17.81 13.40
CA SER A 203 26.96 -17.03 14.62
C SER A 203 28.25 -16.21 14.51
N ARG A 204 28.26 -15.06 15.21
CA ARG A 204 29.40 -14.12 15.19
C ARG A 204 30.67 -14.86 15.63
N GLY A 205 31.66 -14.95 14.76
CA GLY A 205 32.93 -15.67 15.00
C GLY A 205 33.12 -16.94 14.17
N PHE A 206 32.09 -17.41 13.46
CA PHE A 206 32.18 -18.54 12.54
C PHE A 206 32.15 -18.06 11.09
N SER A 207 33.12 -18.51 10.29
CA SER A 207 33.15 -18.28 8.84
C SER A 207 32.34 -19.36 8.11
N TRP A 208 31.62 -18.95 7.06
CA TRP A 208 30.89 -19.87 6.19
C TRP A 208 31.60 -19.99 4.84
N SER A 209 31.65 -21.19 4.28
CA SER A 209 32.19 -21.48 2.95
C SER A 209 31.12 -22.11 2.06
N CYS A 210 31.07 -21.70 0.79
CA CYS A 210 30.15 -22.30 -0.18
C CYS A 210 30.56 -23.74 -0.50
N ALA A 211 29.62 -24.54 -1.03
CA ALA A 211 29.85 -25.95 -1.36
C ALA A 211 31.10 -26.18 -2.23
N VAL A 212 31.35 -25.30 -3.20
CA VAL A 212 32.54 -25.36 -4.07
C VAL A 212 33.83 -25.17 -3.26
N CYS A 213 33.86 -24.19 -2.34
CA CYS A 213 35.02 -23.95 -1.49
C CYS A 213 35.21 -25.05 -0.45
N THR A 214 34.13 -25.59 0.11
CA THR A 214 34.19 -26.71 1.06
C THR A 214 34.75 -27.96 0.39
N LYS A 215 34.26 -28.31 -0.81
CA LYS A 215 34.78 -29.45 -1.60
C LYS A 215 36.26 -29.26 -1.95
N LYS A 216 36.68 -28.04 -2.31
CA LYS A 216 38.10 -27.73 -2.57
C LYS A 216 38.95 -27.93 -1.31
N HIS A 217 38.49 -27.43 -0.17
CA HIS A 217 39.20 -27.57 1.11
C HIS A 217 39.27 -29.04 1.57
N GLU A 218 38.22 -29.82 1.39
CA GLU A 218 38.22 -31.27 1.67
C GLU A 218 39.22 -32.02 0.79
N LEU A 219 39.28 -31.68 -0.49
CA LEU A 219 40.22 -32.29 -1.44
C LEU A 219 41.67 -31.92 -1.13
N GLU A 220 41.93 -30.67 -0.75
CA GLU A 220 43.24 -30.22 -0.26
C GLU A 220 43.63 -30.89 1.07
N HIS A 221 42.69 -31.04 2.01
CA HIS A 221 42.95 -31.74 3.27
C HIS A 221 43.25 -33.22 3.04
N ARG A 222 42.48 -33.87 2.16
CA ARG A 222 42.70 -35.27 1.77
C ARG A 222 44.07 -35.44 1.10
N SER A 223 44.44 -34.58 0.13
CA SER A 223 45.75 -34.68 -0.52
C SER A 223 46.91 -34.45 0.44
N ARG A 224 46.79 -33.49 1.36
CA ARG A 224 47.79 -33.26 2.43
C ARG A 224 47.90 -34.43 3.38
N LYS A 225 46.77 -35.04 3.77
CA LYS A 225 46.74 -36.24 4.60
C LYS A 225 47.44 -37.41 3.89
N THR A 226 47.16 -37.63 2.60
CA THR A 226 47.84 -38.66 1.79
C THR A 226 49.34 -38.41 1.69
N LEU A 227 49.77 -37.15 1.47
CA LEU A 227 51.19 -36.79 1.41
C LEU A 227 51.91 -37.02 2.75
N MET A 228 51.30 -36.63 3.88
CA MET A 228 51.89 -36.87 5.20
C MET A 228 52.01 -38.35 5.53
N LEU A 229 50.95 -39.13 5.25
CA LEU A 229 50.94 -40.57 5.46
C LEU A 229 51.98 -41.29 4.57
N SER A 230 52.23 -40.80 3.35
CA SER A 230 53.21 -41.38 2.42
C SER A 230 54.68 -41.18 2.81
N HIS A 231 54.98 -40.15 3.62
CA HIS A 231 56.34 -39.87 4.09
C HIS A 231 56.69 -40.59 5.41
N ASP A 232 55.69 -41.02 6.17
CA ASP A 232 55.86 -41.86 7.35
C ASP A 232 55.95 -43.33 6.93
N ASN A 233 57.16 -43.80 6.56
CA ASN A 233 57.48 -45.19 6.20
C ASN A 233 57.31 -46.18 7.38
N LYS A 234 56.11 -46.27 7.94
CA LYS A 234 55.71 -47.22 8.99
C LYS A 234 54.64 -48.16 8.41
N THR A 235 54.90 -49.47 8.48
CA THR A 235 54.06 -50.56 7.94
C THR A 235 52.65 -50.66 8.56
N THR A 236 52.32 -49.81 9.54
CA THR A 236 51.01 -49.74 10.19
C THR A 236 50.01 -48.79 9.51
N ASN A 237 50.46 -47.95 8.58
CA ASN A 237 49.60 -46.95 7.92
C ASN A 237 48.99 -47.45 6.60
N GLU A 238 49.19 -48.72 6.24
CA GLU A 238 48.79 -49.29 4.95
C GLU A 238 47.26 -49.27 4.75
N GLN A 239 46.50 -49.52 5.81
CA GLN A 239 45.03 -49.38 5.80
C GLN A 239 44.59 -47.92 5.65
N GLU A 240 45.19 -46.97 6.38
CA GLU A 240 44.84 -45.55 6.31
C GLU A 240 45.25 -44.90 4.98
N LEU A 241 46.37 -45.34 4.37
CA LEU A 241 46.76 -44.94 3.02
C LEU A 241 45.77 -45.47 1.97
N SER A 242 45.32 -46.71 2.11
CA SER A 242 44.35 -47.31 1.19
C SER A 242 43.01 -46.57 1.23
N GLU A 243 42.59 -46.12 2.41
CA GLU A 243 41.34 -45.38 2.63
C GLU A 243 41.45 -43.92 2.16
N ALA A 244 42.60 -43.26 2.33
CA ALA A 244 42.86 -41.91 1.82
C ALA A 244 43.10 -41.86 0.29
N SER A 245 43.59 -42.95 -0.29
CA SER A 245 43.85 -43.11 -1.74
C SER A 245 42.67 -43.72 -2.50
N ALA A 246 41.67 -44.27 -1.80
CA ALA A 246 40.48 -44.83 -2.42
C ALA A 246 39.69 -43.76 -3.22
N PRO A 247 39.24 -44.05 -4.45
CA PRO A 247 38.30 -43.19 -5.14
C PRO A 247 36.97 -43.12 -4.37
N PRO A 248 36.25 -41.98 -4.40
CA PRO A 248 34.95 -41.87 -3.75
C PRO A 248 34.00 -42.96 -4.26
N SER A 249 33.15 -43.48 -3.37
CA SER A 249 32.19 -44.54 -3.68
C SER A 249 31.22 -44.15 -4.82
N PRO A 250 30.67 -45.10 -5.60
CA PRO A 250 29.88 -44.80 -6.81
C PRO A 250 28.56 -44.05 -6.59
N LYS A 251 28.18 -43.76 -5.34
CA LYS A 251 27.03 -42.90 -5.02
C LYS A 251 27.40 -41.41 -4.91
N GLU A 252 28.70 -41.10 -4.91
CA GLU A 252 29.26 -39.75 -4.92
C GLU A 252 30.14 -39.49 -6.16
N ALA A 253 30.22 -40.48 -7.05
CA ALA A 253 30.86 -40.41 -8.36
C ALA A 253 29.80 -40.47 -9.45
N GLU A 254 29.10 -39.36 -9.68
CA GLU A 254 28.92 -38.97 -11.08
C GLU A 254 30.29 -38.48 -11.54
N GLU A 255 30.88 -39.23 -12.46
CA GLU A 255 32.11 -38.83 -13.14
C GLU A 255 31.95 -37.40 -13.68
N PRO A 256 33.00 -36.57 -13.63
CA PRO A 256 33.06 -35.44 -14.53
C PRO A 256 33.24 -36.07 -15.93
N GLU A 257 32.13 -36.25 -16.65
CA GLU A 257 32.19 -36.08 -18.10
C GLU A 257 33.03 -34.84 -18.33
N ALA A 258 34.02 -34.95 -19.21
CA ALA A 258 34.90 -33.88 -19.61
C ALA A 258 34.09 -32.59 -19.79
N ALA A 259 34.02 -31.80 -18.72
CA ALA A 259 33.61 -30.44 -18.77
C ALA A 259 34.78 -29.80 -19.48
N GLU A 260 34.69 -29.80 -20.82
CA GLU A 260 35.08 -28.66 -21.61
C GLU A 260 34.99 -27.45 -20.70
N GLU A 261 36.08 -26.68 -20.64
CA GLU A 261 36.11 -25.35 -20.05
C GLU A 261 35.05 -24.48 -20.74
N LYS A 262 33.77 -24.72 -20.49
CA LYS A 262 32.72 -23.76 -20.65
C LYS A 262 33.00 -22.78 -19.55
N ALA A 263 33.82 -21.79 -19.90
CA ALA A 263 34.04 -20.57 -19.16
C ALA A 263 32.75 -20.28 -18.40
N HIS A 264 32.82 -20.36 -17.07
CA HIS A 264 31.70 -20.17 -16.18
C HIS A 264 31.04 -18.83 -16.54
N GLU A 265 29.97 -18.87 -17.34
CA GLU A 265 29.35 -17.67 -17.89
C GLU A 265 28.98 -16.80 -16.69
N THR A 266 29.54 -15.60 -16.63
CA THR A 266 29.19 -14.65 -15.59
C THR A 266 27.72 -14.29 -15.79
N ILE A 267 26.84 -14.93 -15.02
CA ILE A 267 25.41 -14.64 -15.04
C ILE A 267 25.25 -13.17 -14.67
N LEU A 268 24.84 -12.36 -15.64
CA LEU A 268 24.58 -10.94 -15.42
C LEU A 268 23.24 -10.77 -14.69
N PRO A 269 23.12 -9.75 -13.83
CA PRO A 269 21.83 -9.42 -13.23
C PRO A 269 20.77 -9.13 -14.31
N LYS A 270 19.51 -9.47 -14.05
CA LYS A 270 18.41 -9.26 -14.99
C LYS A 270 18.30 -7.81 -15.46
N TYR A 271 18.42 -6.84 -14.54
CA TYR A 271 18.38 -5.42 -14.88
C TYR A 271 19.51 -5.00 -15.85
N GLU A 272 20.68 -5.65 -15.79
CA GLU A 272 21.81 -5.34 -16.67
C GLU A 272 21.57 -5.91 -18.08
N LEU A 273 21.04 -7.12 -18.18
CA LEU A 273 20.64 -7.72 -19.46
C LEU A 273 19.60 -6.86 -20.18
N MET A 274 18.56 -6.42 -19.44
CA MET A 274 17.56 -5.50 -19.98
C MET A 274 18.17 -4.15 -20.39
N ALA A 275 19.15 -3.64 -19.64
CA ALA A 275 19.84 -2.40 -19.99
C ALA A 275 20.66 -2.53 -21.28
N ILE A 276 21.34 -3.66 -21.50
CA ILE A 276 22.08 -3.94 -22.73
C ILE A 276 21.13 -3.96 -23.93
N GLU A 277 20.01 -4.67 -23.80
CA GLU A 277 18.99 -4.74 -24.86
C GLU A 277 18.41 -3.36 -25.16
N TYR A 278 18.08 -2.59 -24.12
CA TYR A 278 17.60 -1.22 -24.24
C TYR A 278 18.60 -0.33 -25.00
N LEU A 279 19.86 -0.31 -24.58
CA LEU A 279 20.89 0.52 -25.21
C LEU A 279 21.14 0.13 -26.67
N ARG A 280 21.07 -1.17 -26.98
CA ARG A 280 21.19 -1.66 -28.35
C ARG A 280 20.04 -1.17 -29.22
N ASN A 281 18.81 -1.25 -28.73
CA ASN A 281 17.61 -0.84 -29.47
C ASN A 281 17.54 0.68 -29.65
N ASP A 282 18.00 1.45 -28.67
CA ASP A 282 17.94 2.90 -28.66
C ASP A 282 19.24 3.55 -29.19
N ALA A 283 20.20 2.78 -29.73
CA ALA A 283 21.54 3.25 -30.10
C ALA A 283 21.57 4.45 -31.07
N SER A 284 20.59 4.57 -31.96
CA SER A 284 20.48 5.68 -32.93
C SER A 284 19.96 6.99 -32.34
N VAL A 285 19.39 6.95 -31.13
CA VAL A 285 18.72 8.09 -30.50
C VAL A 285 19.71 8.82 -29.58
N SER A 286 19.79 10.15 -29.70
CA SER A 286 20.62 10.96 -28.81
C SER A 286 20.03 11.04 -27.39
N VAL A 287 20.84 11.40 -26.40
CA VAL A 287 20.37 11.55 -25.00
C VAL A 287 19.27 12.61 -24.91
N GLU A 288 19.44 13.74 -25.61
CA GLU A 288 18.48 14.84 -25.61
C GLU A 288 17.16 14.44 -26.26
N GLU A 289 17.22 13.81 -27.44
CA GLU A 289 16.03 13.29 -28.12
C GLU A 289 15.31 12.22 -27.29
N ARG A 290 16.06 11.35 -26.60
CA ARG A 290 15.47 10.32 -25.74
C ARG A 290 14.71 10.96 -24.59
N ARG A 291 15.32 11.93 -23.91
CA ARG A 291 14.70 12.65 -22.78
C ARG A 291 13.47 13.46 -23.21
N LEU A 292 13.43 13.97 -24.44
CA LEU A 292 12.25 14.64 -24.99
C LEU A 292 11.09 13.66 -25.27
N ARG A 293 11.38 12.38 -25.55
CA ARG A 293 10.34 11.34 -25.70
C ARG A 293 9.82 10.83 -24.37
N GLU A 294 10.60 10.94 -23.30
CA GLU A 294 10.14 10.62 -21.96
C GLU A 294 9.22 11.74 -21.46
N GLU A 295 8.06 11.37 -20.92
CA GLU A 295 7.10 12.35 -20.40
C GLU A 295 7.64 13.12 -19.18
N TRP A 296 8.60 12.53 -18.46
CA TRP A 296 9.09 13.03 -17.19
C TRP A 296 10.61 12.92 -17.06
N ALA A 297 11.25 13.99 -16.58
CA ALA A 297 12.68 14.02 -16.30
C ALA A 297 13.08 13.28 -15.01
N LEU A 298 12.11 12.98 -14.14
CA LEU A 298 12.31 12.38 -12.81
C LEU A 298 11.69 10.97 -12.75
N ARG A 299 12.46 9.98 -12.29
CA ARG A 299 12.00 8.59 -12.12
C ARG A 299 12.04 8.13 -10.66
N TYR A 300 10.95 7.53 -10.18
CA TYR A 300 10.94 6.87 -8.88
C TYR A 300 11.73 5.56 -8.93
N LEU A 301 12.73 5.42 -8.05
CA LEU A 301 13.54 4.20 -7.89
C LEU A 301 13.67 3.79 -6.41
N GLY A 302 12.60 4.04 -5.65
CA GLY A 302 12.60 3.85 -4.20
C GLY A 302 12.37 2.42 -3.73
N LYS A 303 11.90 2.27 -2.49
CA LYS A 303 11.72 0.98 -1.80
C LYS A 303 10.89 -0.05 -2.57
N HIS A 304 9.90 0.41 -3.33
CA HIS A 304 8.93 -0.45 -4.02
C HIS A 304 9.13 -0.51 -5.54
N ALA A 305 10.23 0.05 -6.04
CA ALA A 305 10.62 -0.05 -7.44
C ALA A 305 11.74 -1.08 -7.59
N ARG A 306 11.67 -1.86 -8.66
CA ARG A 306 12.77 -2.75 -9.04
C ARG A 306 13.74 -1.99 -9.96
N LEU A 307 14.97 -2.49 -10.14
CA LEU A 307 15.92 -1.83 -11.03
C LEU A 307 15.53 -2.03 -12.49
N GLU A 308 14.96 -3.18 -12.81
CA GLU A 308 14.42 -3.54 -14.13
C GLU A 308 13.39 -2.50 -14.61
N ASP A 309 12.54 -2.03 -13.70
CA ASP A 309 11.51 -1.02 -13.97
C ASP A 309 12.12 0.28 -14.54
N ALA A 310 13.37 0.61 -14.21
CA ALA A 310 14.02 1.83 -14.72
C ALA A 310 14.52 1.70 -16.17
N VAL A 311 14.70 0.48 -16.67
CA VAL A 311 15.19 0.20 -18.03
C VAL A 311 14.09 -0.31 -18.96
N ASP A 312 12.97 -0.75 -18.40
CA ASP A 312 11.77 -1.14 -19.16
C ASP A 312 11.12 0.06 -19.87
N PRO A 313 11.04 0.07 -21.22
CA PRO A 313 10.35 1.11 -21.99
C PRO A 313 8.83 1.17 -21.74
N ASP A 314 8.22 0.05 -21.36
CA ASP A 314 6.77 -0.07 -21.18
C ASP A 314 6.31 0.37 -19.79
N ASP A 315 7.19 0.32 -18.78
CA ASP A 315 6.89 0.87 -17.46
C ASP A 315 6.97 2.40 -17.47
N ARG A 316 5.84 3.03 -17.82
CA ARG A 316 5.70 4.48 -17.84
C ARG A 316 5.32 5.10 -16.51
N SER A 317 5.13 4.34 -15.43
CA SER A 317 4.69 4.89 -14.14
C SER A 317 5.84 5.62 -13.43
N PRO A 318 5.83 6.96 -13.34
CA PRO A 318 6.91 7.70 -12.70
C PRO A 318 6.64 7.90 -11.20
N TYR A 319 5.46 7.51 -10.69
CA TYR A 319 5.00 7.80 -9.33
C TYR A 319 5.55 6.82 -8.28
N PRO A 320 5.73 7.28 -7.02
CA PRO A 320 5.98 6.40 -5.89
C PRO A 320 4.95 5.28 -5.80
N ARG A 321 5.43 4.03 -5.74
CA ARG A 321 4.58 2.86 -5.54
C ARG A 321 4.28 2.71 -4.03
N ALA A 322 3.01 2.58 -3.69
CA ALA A 322 2.59 2.28 -2.32
C ALA A 322 2.96 0.85 -1.94
N CYS A 323 3.24 0.61 -0.66
CA CYS A 323 3.50 -0.74 -0.14
C CYS A 323 2.25 -1.60 -0.33
N THR A 324 2.39 -2.76 -0.97
CA THR A 324 1.41 -3.84 -0.79
C THR A 324 1.45 -4.23 0.69
N ASN A 325 0.31 -4.18 1.37
CA ASN A 325 0.18 -4.59 2.78
C ASN A 325 0.37 -6.12 2.89
N LEU A 326 1.63 -6.57 2.83
CA LEU A 326 2.04 -7.96 2.98
C LEU A 326 2.66 -8.16 4.36
N GLY A 327 2.40 -9.30 4.99
CA GLY A 327 2.92 -9.65 6.32
C GLY A 327 1.83 -10.12 7.27
N ALA A 328 2.24 -10.70 8.41
CA ALA A 328 1.35 -11.34 9.38
C ALA A 328 0.24 -10.44 9.97
N ARG A 329 0.34 -9.11 9.82
CA ARG A 329 -0.72 -8.17 10.20
C ARG A 329 -1.84 -8.05 9.16
N PHE A 330 -1.54 -8.41 7.91
CA PHE A 330 -2.41 -8.21 6.75
C PHE A 330 -2.74 -9.54 6.04
N GLN A 331 -2.12 -10.63 6.46
CA GLN A 331 -2.31 -11.98 5.93
C GLN A 331 -2.57 -12.95 7.08
N ALA A 332 -3.40 -13.97 6.84
CA ALA A 332 -3.63 -15.04 7.80
C ALA A 332 -2.36 -15.89 7.93
N SER A 333 -1.64 -15.76 9.04
CA SER A 333 -0.35 -16.44 9.26
C SER A 333 -0.51 -17.89 9.76
N ASN A 334 -1.66 -18.23 10.35
CA ASN A 334 -1.96 -19.56 10.89
C ASN A 334 -3.13 -20.17 10.12
N ILE A 335 -2.87 -20.63 8.90
CA ILE A 335 -3.83 -21.44 8.15
C ILE A 335 -3.53 -22.91 8.54
N PRO A 336 -4.45 -23.62 9.22
CA PRO A 336 -4.25 -25.03 9.53
C PRO A 336 -4.15 -25.86 8.24
N GLU A 337 -3.36 -26.94 8.24
CA GLU A 337 -3.34 -27.90 7.14
C GLU A 337 -4.70 -28.60 7.01
N PHE A 338 -5.16 -28.78 5.77
CA PHE A 338 -6.44 -29.42 5.48
C PHE A 338 -6.28 -30.95 5.48
N GLU A 339 -6.72 -31.61 6.55
CA GLU A 339 -6.61 -33.08 6.73
C GLU A 339 -7.69 -33.88 5.95
N GLY A 340 -8.26 -33.31 4.87
CA GLY A 340 -9.27 -34.00 4.05
C GLY A 340 -10.68 -34.06 4.64
N HIS A 341 -10.90 -33.50 5.85
CA HIS A 341 -12.21 -33.39 6.49
C HIS A 341 -12.53 -31.92 6.82
N PRO A 342 -13.77 -31.44 6.55
CA PRO A 342 -14.18 -30.09 6.96
C PRO A 342 -14.14 -29.95 8.48
N LEU A 343 -13.87 -28.73 8.95
CA LEU A 343 -13.76 -28.40 10.36
C LEU A 343 -15.17 -28.43 10.98
N VAL A 344 -15.35 -29.24 12.02
CA VAL A 344 -16.63 -29.41 12.73
C VAL A 344 -16.48 -28.88 14.14
N TYR A 345 -17.42 -28.02 14.56
CA TYR A 345 -17.43 -27.47 15.91
C TYR A 345 -18.34 -28.26 16.83
N TYR A 346 -17.94 -28.43 18.09
CA TYR A 346 -18.78 -29.00 19.15
C TYR A 346 -18.82 -28.09 20.38
N ASP A 347 -19.92 -28.14 21.12
CA ASP A 347 -20.03 -27.45 22.40
C ASP A 347 -19.64 -28.41 23.54
N PRO A 348 -18.59 -28.13 24.33
CA PRO A 348 -18.19 -29.01 25.42
C PRO A 348 -19.28 -29.08 26.50
N GLU A 349 -19.59 -30.29 26.97
CA GLU A 349 -20.50 -30.46 28.11
C GLU A 349 -19.96 -29.72 29.33
N ARG A 350 -20.68 -28.69 29.79
CA ARG A 350 -20.43 -28.07 31.08
C ARG A 350 -20.68 -29.14 32.14
N GLN A 351 -19.61 -29.66 32.76
CA GLN A 351 -19.75 -30.34 34.04
C GLN A 351 -20.40 -29.37 35.02
N GLU A 352 -21.62 -29.69 35.46
CA GLU A 352 -22.29 -28.96 36.53
C GLU A 352 -21.38 -28.98 37.76
N ARG A 353 -20.76 -27.84 38.04
CA ARG A 353 -19.99 -27.67 39.27
C ARG A 353 -20.99 -27.75 40.42
N THR A 354 -20.99 -28.90 41.10
CA THR A 354 -21.72 -29.08 42.35
C THR A 354 -21.40 -27.91 43.29
N ASN A 355 -22.46 -27.23 43.71
CA ASN A 355 -22.41 -26.04 44.54
C ASN A 355 -21.58 -26.28 45.81
N LYS A 356 -20.33 -25.81 45.83
CA LYS A 356 -19.62 -25.46 47.07
C LYS A 356 -19.54 -23.95 47.18
N THR A 357 -20.44 -23.45 48.02
CA THR A 357 -20.46 -22.14 48.69
C THR A 357 -19.11 -21.43 48.73
N LYS A 358 -18.95 -20.36 47.93
CA LYS A 358 -18.00 -19.28 48.20
C LYS A 358 -18.66 -17.92 47.97
N LYS A 359 -18.58 -17.11 49.03
CA LYS A 359 -19.17 -15.78 49.22
C LYS A 359 -18.93 -14.84 48.03
N SER A 360 -20.01 -14.15 47.65
CA SER A 360 -20.05 -13.06 46.69
C SER A 360 -19.34 -11.81 47.19
N SER A 361 -18.41 -11.26 46.40
CA SER A 361 -18.13 -9.82 46.36
C SER A 361 -18.62 -9.28 45.01
N GLY A 362 -19.40 -8.20 45.07
CA GLY A 362 -20.17 -7.68 43.95
C GLY A 362 -19.34 -6.87 42.96
N SER A 363 -19.65 -7.05 41.68
CA SER A 363 -19.55 -6.09 40.56
C SER A 363 -19.28 -6.85 39.26
N ASN A 364 -20.31 -7.48 38.67
CA ASN A 364 -20.39 -7.81 37.22
C ASN A 364 -21.69 -8.55 36.85
N LYS A 365 -22.81 -8.22 37.52
CA LYS A 365 -24.09 -8.93 37.30
C LYS A 365 -24.78 -8.55 35.97
N SER A 366 -24.40 -7.45 35.33
CA SER A 366 -25.05 -6.96 34.08
C SER A 366 -24.41 -7.51 32.81
N ILE A 367 -23.11 -7.79 32.80
CA ILE A 367 -22.40 -8.36 31.64
C ILE A 367 -22.68 -9.87 31.53
N GLN A 368 -22.65 -10.60 32.66
CA GLN A 368 -22.98 -12.03 32.68
C GLN A 368 -24.42 -12.31 32.22
N LYS A 369 -25.38 -11.44 32.56
CA LYS A 369 -26.78 -11.60 32.15
C LYS A 369 -27.00 -11.40 30.64
N LYS A 370 -26.09 -10.67 29.98
CA LYS A 370 -26.16 -10.39 28.54
C LYS A 370 -25.50 -11.52 27.74
N GLU A 371 -24.35 -12.01 28.22
CA GLU A 371 -23.68 -13.19 27.65
C GLU A 371 -24.50 -14.48 27.82
N GLU A 372 -25.18 -14.68 28.95
CA GLU A 372 -26.09 -15.82 29.15
C GLU A 372 -27.36 -15.75 28.29
N HIS A 373 -27.77 -14.57 27.82
CA HIS A 373 -28.94 -14.42 26.97
C HIS A 373 -28.60 -14.70 25.49
N GLU A 374 -27.40 -14.33 25.04
CA GLU A 374 -26.89 -14.65 23.70
C GLU A 374 -26.49 -16.13 23.56
N GLU A 375 -25.96 -16.78 24.62
CA GLU A 375 -25.68 -18.23 24.61
C GLU A 375 -26.95 -19.10 24.61
N LYS A 376 -28.11 -18.57 25.02
CA LYS A 376 -29.37 -19.32 25.10
C LYS A 376 -30.13 -19.44 23.78
N GLU A 377 -29.81 -18.63 22.78
CA GLU A 377 -30.48 -18.65 21.46
C GLU A 377 -29.80 -19.59 20.45
N LEU A 378 -28.58 -20.07 20.72
CA LEU A 378 -27.85 -20.96 19.83
C LEU A 378 -28.18 -22.42 20.14
N GLU A 379 -28.64 -23.17 19.13
CA GLU A 379 -28.78 -24.62 19.21
C GLU A 379 -27.41 -25.26 19.53
N LYS A 380 -27.38 -26.12 20.56
CA LYS A 380 -26.14 -26.79 21.01
C LYS A 380 -25.66 -27.76 19.94
N LEU A 381 -24.37 -27.67 19.58
CA LEU A 381 -23.74 -28.58 18.63
C LEU A 381 -23.26 -29.85 19.37
N PRO A 382 -23.85 -31.03 19.10
CA PRO A 382 -23.47 -32.27 19.77
C PRO A 382 -22.13 -32.79 19.23
N VAL A 383 -21.40 -33.51 20.09
CA VAL A 383 -20.22 -34.28 19.66
C VAL A 383 -20.70 -35.42 18.73
N PRO A 384 -20.06 -35.66 17.57
CA PRO A 384 -20.40 -36.79 16.72
C PRO A 384 -20.36 -38.12 17.48
N LYS A 385 -21.32 -39.01 17.22
CA LYS A 385 -21.55 -40.26 17.99
C LYS A 385 -20.31 -41.15 18.10
N GLU A 386 -19.42 -41.09 17.11
CA GLU A 386 -18.18 -41.86 17.02
C GLU A 386 -17.14 -41.46 18.07
N PHE A 387 -17.17 -40.20 18.52
CA PHE A 387 -16.17 -39.64 19.43
C PHE A 387 -16.71 -39.39 20.85
N GLN A 388 -17.93 -39.84 21.15
CA GLN A 388 -18.58 -39.63 22.45
C GLN A 388 -17.85 -40.32 23.62
N ASN A 389 -17.11 -41.40 23.34
CA ASN A 389 -16.36 -42.18 24.33
C ASN A 389 -14.83 -41.92 24.29
N VAL A 390 -14.37 -41.00 23.44
CA VAL A 390 -12.95 -40.68 23.26
C VAL A 390 -12.62 -39.43 24.08
N PRO A 391 -11.50 -39.40 24.84
CA PRO A 391 -11.13 -38.19 25.57
C PRO A 391 -10.80 -37.05 24.59
N PRO A 392 -11.15 -35.78 24.90
CA PRO A 392 -10.93 -34.63 23.99
C PRO A 392 -9.49 -34.37 23.55
N ARG A 393 -8.50 -35.04 24.16
CA ARG A 393 -7.08 -34.97 23.78
C ARG A 393 -6.77 -35.80 22.54
N ASP A 394 -7.58 -36.82 22.28
CA ASP A 394 -7.42 -37.74 21.15
C ASP A 394 -8.41 -37.39 20.02
N PHE A 395 -9.04 -36.21 20.09
CA PHE A 395 -9.89 -35.71 19.02
C PHE A 395 -9.03 -35.31 17.80
N PRO A 396 -9.50 -35.63 16.58
CA PRO A 396 -8.85 -35.16 15.36
C PRO A 396 -8.77 -33.63 15.30
N GLN A 397 -7.77 -33.08 14.60
CA GLN A 397 -7.52 -31.63 14.56
C GLN A 397 -8.66 -30.83 13.93
N TRP A 398 -9.47 -31.48 13.08
CA TRP A 398 -10.68 -30.93 12.47
C TRP A 398 -11.89 -30.84 13.42
N LEU A 399 -11.88 -31.51 14.58
CA LEU A 399 -12.94 -31.42 15.58
C LEU A 399 -12.55 -30.44 16.69
N GLN A 400 -13.12 -29.24 16.68
CA GLN A 400 -12.71 -28.15 17.56
C GLN A 400 -13.85 -27.64 18.46
N PRO A 401 -13.55 -27.12 19.66
CA PRO A 401 -14.55 -26.45 20.46
C PRO A 401 -15.03 -25.18 19.74
N ARG A 402 -16.34 -24.91 19.78
CA ARG A 402 -16.94 -23.72 19.14
C ARG A 402 -16.28 -22.43 19.68
N PRO A 403 -15.72 -21.56 18.81
CA PRO A 403 -15.17 -20.28 19.23
C PRO A 403 -16.24 -19.37 19.82
N LYS A 404 -15.86 -18.52 20.79
CA LYS A 404 -16.81 -17.58 21.42
C LYS A 404 -17.36 -16.60 20.37
N GLY A 405 -18.69 -16.57 20.22
CA GLY A 405 -19.38 -15.73 19.22
C GLY A 405 -19.33 -16.28 17.79
N TYR A 406 -18.90 -17.53 17.58
CA TYR A 406 -18.96 -18.18 16.27
C TYR A 406 -20.42 -18.44 15.86
N ILE A 407 -20.79 -17.96 14.68
CA ILE A 407 -22.05 -18.24 14.00
C ILE A 407 -21.65 -18.83 12.64
N GLU A 408 -22.18 -20.02 12.32
CA GLU A 408 -21.86 -20.71 11.08
C GLU A 408 -22.42 -19.93 9.89
N ARG A 409 -21.56 -19.60 8.92
CA ARG A 409 -21.96 -18.82 7.74
C ARG A 409 -22.68 -19.73 6.75
N GLY A 410 -23.86 -19.31 6.28
CA GLY A 410 -24.58 -20.02 5.21
C GLY A 410 -25.57 -21.09 5.70
N VAL A 411 -25.75 -21.28 7.01
CA VAL A 411 -26.91 -22.01 7.57
C VAL A 411 -28.15 -21.10 7.70
N ASP A 412 -28.03 -19.89 7.14
CA ASP A 412 -28.93 -18.75 7.26
C ASP A 412 -29.95 -18.66 6.11
N ASP A 413 -29.98 -19.64 5.22
CA ASP A 413 -30.91 -19.67 4.08
C ASP A 413 -32.35 -20.05 4.49
N GLY A 414 -32.59 -20.27 5.79
CA GLY A 414 -33.92 -20.42 6.38
C GLY A 414 -34.38 -19.11 7.03
N GLU A 415 -35.61 -18.70 6.71
CA GLU A 415 -36.27 -17.50 7.23
C GLU A 415 -35.95 -17.22 8.72
N GLY A 416 -35.30 -16.08 8.99
CA GLY A 416 -35.43 -15.40 10.29
C GLY A 416 -34.26 -15.44 11.28
N LYS A 417 -33.07 -15.97 10.96
CA LYS A 417 -31.92 -15.96 11.92
C LYS A 417 -30.86 -14.88 11.67
N THR A 418 -30.47 -14.56 10.43
CA THR A 418 -29.52 -13.44 10.16
C THR A 418 -29.92 -12.47 9.04
N CYS A 419 -30.77 -12.91 8.11
CA CYS A 419 -31.32 -12.09 7.03
C CYS A 419 -32.83 -12.30 6.93
N THR A 420 -33.58 -11.21 6.79
CA THR A 420 -35.03 -11.23 6.61
C THR A 420 -35.35 -10.76 5.20
N LEU A 421 -36.06 -11.58 4.42
CA LEU A 421 -36.54 -11.18 3.10
C LEU A 421 -37.53 -10.02 3.28
N MET A 422 -37.24 -8.86 2.69
CA MET A 422 -38.10 -7.69 2.75
C MET A 422 -38.95 -7.52 1.48
N TRP A 423 -38.46 -8.03 0.34
CA TRP A 423 -39.16 -7.97 -0.94
C TRP A 423 -38.66 -9.02 -1.91
N LYS A 424 -39.58 -9.62 -2.66
CA LYS A 424 -39.31 -10.44 -3.84
C LYS A 424 -40.44 -10.24 -4.84
N ALA A 425 -40.10 -9.90 -6.09
CA ALA A 425 -41.09 -9.76 -7.15
C ALA A 425 -41.76 -11.11 -7.45
N SER A 426 -43.10 -11.14 -7.48
CA SER A 426 -43.86 -12.30 -7.93
C SER A 426 -43.74 -12.47 -9.45
N GLU A 427 -43.92 -13.69 -9.94
CA GLU A 427 -44.02 -13.93 -11.39
C GLU A 427 -45.26 -13.26 -11.99
N GLU A 428 -46.33 -13.08 -11.20
CA GLU A 428 -47.52 -12.33 -11.60
C GLU A 428 -47.25 -10.83 -11.76
N ASP A 429 -46.42 -10.26 -10.88
CA ASP A 429 -46.03 -8.84 -10.94
C ASP A 429 -45.16 -8.57 -12.17
N LYS A 430 -44.25 -9.51 -12.50
CA LYS A 430 -43.42 -9.44 -13.71
C LYS A 430 -44.25 -9.55 -14.99
N ALA A 431 -45.27 -10.41 -14.99
CA ALA A 431 -46.17 -10.58 -16.12
C ALA A 431 -47.06 -9.34 -16.37
N ASP A 432 -47.42 -8.62 -15.32
CA ASP A 432 -48.23 -7.38 -15.37
C ASP A 432 -47.40 -6.10 -15.52
N ASP A 433 -46.08 -6.22 -15.68
CA ASP A 433 -45.15 -5.07 -15.72
C ASP A 433 -45.36 -4.12 -14.51
N PHE A 434 -45.59 -4.70 -13.33
CA PHE A 434 -45.79 -4.03 -12.04
C PHE A 434 -46.96 -3.02 -11.94
N LYS A 435 -47.89 -2.99 -12.89
CA LYS A 435 -49.00 -2.01 -12.89
C LYS A 435 -49.88 -2.07 -11.64
N LYS A 436 -50.28 -3.27 -11.22
CA LYS A 436 -51.05 -3.47 -9.96
C LYS A 436 -50.26 -3.05 -8.73
N PHE A 437 -48.97 -3.34 -8.70
CA PHE A 437 -48.08 -2.99 -7.61
C PHE A 437 -47.88 -1.48 -7.48
N ASP A 438 -47.67 -0.79 -8.59
CA ASP A 438 -47.55 0.67 -8.63
C ASP A 438 -48.85 1.36 -8.20
N ALA A 439 -50.01 0.85 -8.64
CA ALA A 439 -51.31 1.35 -8.20
C ALA A 439 -51.52 1.20 -6.68
N TYR A 440 -51.02 0.11 -6.09
CA TYR A 440 -51.04 -0.08 -4.63
C TYR A 440 -50.11 0.91 -3.91
N ILE A 441 -48.87 1.09 -4.36
CA ILE A 441 -47.95 2.10 -3.79
C ILE A 441 -48.58 3.49 -3.83
N ASP A 442 -49.23 3.84 -4.95
CA ASP A 442 -49.94 5.10 -5.11
C ASP A 442 -51.09 5.25 -4.12
N SER A 443 -51.85 4.17 -3.87
CA SER A 443 -52.92 4.16 -2.87
C SER A 443 -52.41 4.41 -1.45
N CYS A 444 -51.17 4.02 -1.13
CA CYS A 444 -50.55 4.21 0.19
C CYS A 444 -50.00 5.62 0.44
N LYS A 445 -49.82 6.46 -0.60
CA LYS A 445 -49.29 7.85 -0.47
C LYS A 445 -50.03 8.72 0.57
N PRO A 446 -51.37 8.69 0.70
CA PRO A 446 -52.09 9.47 1.71
C PRO A 446 -51.75 9.05 3.15
N ILE A 447 -51.35 7.79 3.38
CA ILE A 447 -50.95 7.29 4.71
C ILE A 447 -49.64 7.97 5.14
N ALA A 448 -48.68 8.11 4.22
CA ALA A 448 -47.43 8.84 4.47
C ALA A 448 -47.70 10.32 4.80
N ALA A 449 -48.62 10.96 4.09
CA ALA A 449 -49.02 12.34 4.37
C ALA A 449 -49.66 12.49 5.76
N ARG A 450 -50.50 11.53 6.19
CA ARG A 450 -51.09 11.50 7.55
C ARG A 450 -50.03 11.39 8.64
N LEU A 451 -48.92 10.68 8.38
CA LEU A 451 -47.84 10.47 9.34
C LEU A 451 -46.76 11.57 9.30
N ASP A 452 -46.91 12.60 8.47
CA ASP A 452 -45.92 13.66 8.26
C ASP A 452 -44.54 13.10 7.83
N ILE A 453 -44.57 12.13 6.92
CA ILE A 453 -43.38 11.52 6.31
C ILE A 453 -43.46 11.62 4.79
N LEU A 454 -42.30 11.58 4.14
CA LEU A 454 -42.23 11.52 2.68
C LEU A 454 -42.72 10.15 2.19
N ALA A 455 -43.54 10.14 1.14
CA ALA A 455 -44.05 8.89 0.54
C ALA A 455 -42.94 7.96 0.01
N ASN A 456 -41.76 8.50 -0.27
CA ASN A 456 -40.58 7.75 -0.69
C ASN A 456 -39.58 7.51 0.46
N SER A 457 -39.99 7.66 1.73
CA SER A 457 -39.12 7.31 2.85
C SER A 457 -38.79 5.81 2.79
N PRO A 458 -37.51 5.41 2.88
CA PRO A 458 -37.12 4.00 2.81
C PRO A 458 -37.88 3.10 3.79
N ASN A 459 -38.02 3.53 5.05
CA ASN A 459 -38.71 2.72 6.06
C ASN A 459 -40.21 2.53 5.75
N PHE A 460 -40.85 3.54 5.16
CA PHE A 460 -42.25 3.45 4.75
C PHE A 460 -42.40 2.52 3.55
N MET A 461 -41.54 2.68 2.54
CA MET A 461 -41.53 1.82 1.35
C MET A 461 -41.25 0.36 1.72
N ASP A 462 -40.23 0.11 2.54
CA ASP A 462 -39.88 -1.24 3.00
C ASP A 462 -41.06 -1.91 3.73
N ALA A 463 -41.84 -1.15 4.52
CA ALA A 463 -42.99 -1.67 5.24
C ALA A 463 -44.17 -2.00 4.31
N ILE A 464 -44.57 -1.09 3.42
CA ILE A 464 -45.72 -1.31 2.52
C ILE A 464 -45.44 -2.43 1.51
N VAL A 465 -44.19 -2.53 1.05
CA VAL A 465 -43.73 -3.55 0.09
C VAL A 465 -43.67 -4.91 0.78
N LYS A 466 -43.20 -4.96 2.04
CA LYS A 466 -43.27 -6.17 2.85
C LYS A 466 -44.72 -6.63 3.09
N PHE A 467 -45.64 -5.73 3.41
CA PHE A 467 -47.06 -6.10 3.58
C PHE A 467 -47.71 -6.63 2.29
N TYR A 468 -47.31 -6.09 1.14
CA TYR A 468 -47.75 -6.62 -0.15
C TYR A 468 -47.24 -8.04 -0.39
N MET A 469 -45.97 -8.29 -0.08
CA MET A 469 -45.34 -9.62 -0.18
C MET A 469 -45.98 -10.62 0.79
N ASP A 470 -46.15 -10.24 2.06
CA ASP A 470 -46.74 -11.07 3.12
C ASP A 470 -48.23 -11.36 2.84
N SER A 471 -48.91 -10.49 2.06
CA SER A 471 -50.29 -10.68 1.60
C SER A 471 -50.40 -11.41 0.26
N HIS A 472 -49.29 -11.94 -0.27
CA HIS A 472 -49.23 -12.65 -1.55
C HIS A 472 -49.84 -11.87 -2.73
N GLY A 473 -49.65 -10.54 -2.77
CA GLY A 473 -50.16 -9.70 -3.86
C GLY A 473 -51.61 -9.19 -3.70
N ASP A 474 -52.27 -9.49 -2.58
CA ASP A 474 -53.60 -8.94 -2.27
C ASP A 474 -53.51 -7.47 -1.81
N THR A 475 -53.87 -6.56 -2.71
CA THR A 475 -53.79 -5.10 -2.48
C THR A 475 -54.70 -4.62 -1.37
N THR A 476 -55.85 -5.28 -1.14
CA THR A 476 -56.84 -4.84 -0.16
C THR A 476 -56.35 -5.10 1.27
N LYS A 477 -55.90 -6.32 1.53
CA LYS A 477 -55.31 -6.71 2.82
C LYS A 477 -54.02 -5.96 3.11
N ALA A 478 -53.15 -5.80 2.10
CA ALA A 478 -51.91 -5.06 2.24
C ALA A 478 -52.17 -3.57 2.61
N PHE A 479 -53.24 -2.99 2.06
CA PHE A 479 -53.65 -1.61 2.38
C PHE A 479 -54.19 -1.48 3.81
N GLU A 480 -55.02 -2.43 4.26
CA GLU A 480 -55.52 -2.46 5.65
C GLU A 480 -54.37 -2.54 6.65
N LEU A 481 -53.39 -3.41 6.40
CA LEU A 481 -52.16 -3.51 7.21
C LEU A 481 -51.35 -2.22 7.18
N SER A 482 -51.15 -1.64 5.99
CA SER A 482 -50.44 -0.37 5.82
C SER A 482 -51.11 0.79 6.57
N ASN A 483 -52.44 0.78 6.72
CA ASN A 483 -53.14 1.83 7.44
C ASN A 483 -52.90 1.81 8.96
N THR A 484 -52.47 0.67 9.51
CA THR A 484 -52.08 0.54 10.93
C THR A 484 -50.71 1.14 11.25
N LEU A 485 -49.94 1.53 10.23
CA LEU A 485 -48.59 2.08 10.41
C LEU A 485 -48.60 3.36 11.24
N THR A 486 -47.65 3.41 12.17
CA THR A 486 -47.34 4.57 13.02
C THR A 486 -45.89 4.98 12.85
N ARG A 487 -45.55 6.22 13.22
CA ARG A 487 -44.15 6.71 13.17
C ARG A 487 -43.21 5.87 14.03
N GLU A 488 -43.71 5.33 15.15
CA GLU A 488 -42.96 4.44 16.03
C GLU A 488 -42.69 3.09 15.36
N SER A 489 -43.70 2.49 14.72
CA SER A 489 -43.53 1.23 13.97
C SER A 489 -42.50 1.34 12.86
N LEU A 490 -42.46 2.50 12.19
CA LEU A 490 -41.51 2.82 11.12
C LEU A 490 -40.14 3.26 11.65
N LYS A 491 -39.94 3.36 12.99
CA LYS A 491 -38.72 3.85 13.62
C LYS A 491 -38.27 5.19 13.02
N GLU A 492 -39.21 6.09 12.73
CA GLU A 492 -38.91 7.43 12.22
C GLU A 492 -38.53 8.36 13.39
N PRO A 493 -37.56 9.27 13.21
CA PRO A 493 -37.14 10.16 14.29
C PRO A 493 -38.25 11.16 14.64
N THR A 494 -38.79 11.05 15.85
CA THR A 494 -39.78 11.96 16.42
C THR A 494 -39.14 12.75 17.56
N PHE A 495 -38.99 14.06 17.37
CA PHE A 495 -38.38 14.96 18.35
C PHE A 495 -39.43 15.95 18.87
N SER A 496 -39.46 16.16 20.18
CA SER A 496 -40.26 17.22 20.78
C SER A 496 -39.67 18.60 20.48
N LYS A 497 -40.46 19.67 20.62
CA LYS A 497 -39.98 21.04 20.38
C LYS A 497 -38.78 21.40 21.27
N GLU A 498 -38.74 20.91 22.50
CA GLU A 498 -37.63 21.12 23.43
C GLU A 498 -36.37 20.33 23.03
N GLU A 499 -36.54 19.12 22.48
CA GLU A 499 -35.43 18.33 21.94
C GLU A 499 -34.84 18.96 20.69
N ILE A 500 -35.69 19.48 19.80
CA ILE A 500 -35.26 20.20 18.60
C ILE A 500 -34.43 21.42 19.01
N LYS A 501 -34.88 22.20 20.00
CA LYS A 501 -34.11 23.37 20.48
C LYS A 501 -32.74 22.97 21.03
N ARG A 502 -32.67 21.94 21.86
CA ARG A 502 -31.40 21.41 22.39
C ARG A 502 -30.49 20.87 21.28
N PHE A 503 -31.07 20.21 20.29
CA PHE A 503 -30.36 19.71 19.12
C PHE A 503 -29.77 20.85 18.28
N GLU A 504 -30.57 21.87 17.97
CA GLU A 504 -30.13 23.05 17.21
C GLU A 504 -29.04 23.84 17.95
N ASP A 505 -29.16 23.97 19.27
CA ASP A 505 -28.12 24.57 20.12
C ASP A 505 -26.82 23.75 20.10
N GLY A 506 -26.94 22.42 20.13
CA GLY A 506 -25.79 21.51 20.02
C GLY A 506 -25.11 21.58 18.65
N VAL A 507 -25.87 21.63 17.55
CA VAL A 507 -25.34 21.80 16.19
C VAL A 507 -24.67 23.17 16.02
N ARG A 508 -25.23 24.23 16.62
CA ARG A 508 -24.64 25.57 16.56
C ARG A 508 -23.27 25.64 17.26
N LYS A 509 -23.08 24.88 18.34
CA LYS A 509 -21.81 24.81 19.08
C LYS A 509 -20.78 23.89 18.42
N ASN A 510 -21.23 22.71 17.97
CA ASN A 510 -20.35 21.60 17.60
C ASN A 510 -20.29 21.35 16.07
N GLY A 511 -21.06 22.09 15.27
CA GLY A 511 -21.07 21.96 13.82
C GLY A 511 -21.60 20.60 13.34
N SER A 512 -20.86 19.95 12.46
CA SER A 512 -21.20 18.62 11.92
C SER A 512 -20.85 17.45 12.84
N GLU A 513 -20.25 17.70 14.01
CA GLU A 513 -19.93 16.66 14.99
C GLU A 513 -21.18 16.29 15.81
N LEU A 514 -21.79 15.14 15.48
CA LEU A 514 -23.10 14.75 16.02
C LEU A 514 -23.04 14.04 17.38
N TYR A 515 -21.88 13.47 17.75
CA TYR A 515 -21.74 12.77 19.03
C TYR A 515 -21.81 13.72 20.26
N PRO A 516 -21.16 14.91 20.26
CA PRO A 516 -21.39 15.93 21.27
C PRO A 516 -22.84 16.42 21.31
N THR A 517 -23.46 16.66 20.15
CA THR A 517 -24.87 17.07 20.03
C THR A 517 -25.81 16.03 20.63
N TYR A 518 -25.57 14.75 20.39
CA TYR A 518 -26.30 13.65 21.04
C TYR A 518 -26.21 13.72 22.58
N LYS A 519 -25.03 14.01 23.14
CA LYS A 519 -24.85 14.18 24.59
C LYS A 519 -25.58 15.40 25.17
N GLU A 520 -25.88 16.41 24.37
CA GLU A 520 -26.69 17.57 24.78
C GLU A 520 -28.19 17.26 24.76
N VAL A 521 -28.65 16.47 23.78
CA VAL A 521 -30.06 16.05 23.67
C VAL A 521 -30.44 15.04 24.77
N LYS A 522 -29.57 14.04 25.05
CA LYS A 522 -29.69 12.98 26.11
C LYS A 522 -30.90 12.05 26.05
N THR A 523 -32.00 12.45 25.43
CA THR A 523 -33.28 11.74 25.45
C THR A 523 -33.43 10.75 24.29
N GLN A 524 -32.74 10.99 23.17
CA GLN A 524 -32.81 10.18 21.95
C GLN A 524 -31.51 9.40 21.74
N PRO A 525 -31.54 8.16 21.21
CA PRO A 525 -30.32 7.42 20.91
C PRO A 525 -29.51 8.09 19.78
N CYS A 526 -28.20 7.88 19.79
CA CYS A 526 -27.28 8.52 18.84
C CYS A 526 -27.70 8.28 17.37
N SER A 527 -28.16 7.07 17.04
CA SER A 527 -28.65 6.72 15.69
C SER A 527 -29.83 7.60 15.23
N MET A 528 -30.77 7.92 16.14
CA MET A 528 -31.92 8.78 15.82
C MET A 528 -31.51 10.24 15.66
N VAL A 529 -30.55 10.73 16.47
CA VAL A 529 -29.98 12.07 16.34
C VAL A 529 -29.28 12.25 14.98
N VAL A 530 -28.53 11.23 14.54
CA VAL A 530 -27.89 11.25 13.22
C VAL A 530 -28.93 11.25 12.10
N ARG A 531 -29.93 10.36 12.14
CA ARG A 531 -31.00 10.34 11.13
C ARG A 531 -31.76 11.67 11.08
N PHE A 532 -32.11 12.22 12.24
CA PHE A 532 -32.78 13.52 12.33
C PHE A 532 -31.96 14.65 11.72
N TYR A 533 -30.64 14.69 11.97
CA TYR A 533 -29.75 15.70 11.39
C TYR A 533 -29.82 15.77 9.85
N TYR A 534 -29.83 14.62 9.17
CA TYR A 534 -29.87 14.58 7.71
C TYR A 534 -31.21 15.01 7.10
N LEU A 535 -32.31 14.85 7.84
CA LEU A 535 -33.63 15.37 7.46
C LEU A 535 -33.73 16.85 7.79
N TRP A 536 -33.37 17.25 9.01
CA TRP A 536 -33.42 18.62 9.51
C TRP A 536 -32.56 19.58 8.69
N LYS A 537 -31.35 19.20 8.27
CA LYS A 537 -30.46 20.08 7.48
C LYS A 537 -31.06 20.53 6.14
N LYS A 538 -32.06 19.80 5.62
CA LYS A 538 -32.78 20.16 4.38
C LYS A 538 -33.85 21.22 4.60
N THR A 539 -34.31 21.39 5.85
CA THR A 539 -35.30 22.40 6.25
C THR A 539 -34.72 23.82 6.19
N ASN A 540 -35.59 24.84 6.19
CA ASN A 540 -35.15 26.24 6.18
C ASN A 540 -34.30 26.59 7.40
N GLN A 541 -34.69 26.13 8.60
CA GLN A 541 -33.92 26.33 9.84
C GLN A 541 -32.56 25.63 9.80
N GLY A 542 -32.54 24.39 9.29
CA GLY A 542 -31.31 23.63 9.09
C GLY A 542 -30.32 24.34 8.17
N ARG A 543 -30.79 24.89 7.05
CA ARG A 543 -29.93 25.63 6.11
C ARG A 543 -29.39 26.93 6.70
N LEU A 544 -30.18 27.64 7.52
CA LEU A 544 -29.74 28.86 8.20
C LEU A 544 -28.64 28.56 9.22
N ILE A 545 -28.93 27.67 10.18
CA ILE A 545 -28.01 27.35 11.28
C ILE A 545 -26.76 26.64 10.76
N TRP A 546 -26.91 25.61 9.94
CA TRP A 546 -25.77 24.88 9.39
C TRP A 546 -24.96 25.73 8.40
N GLY A 547 -25.63 26.55 7.57
CA GLY A 547 -24.97 27.45 6.62
C GLY A 547 -24.13 28.52 7.31
N GLU A 548 -24.62 29.10 8.42
CA GLU A 548 -23.85 30.03 9.25
C GLU A 548 -22.66 29.34 9.93
N THR A 549 -22.88 28.16 10.52
CA THR A 549 -21.82 27.40 11.20
C THR A 549 -20.70 27.01 10.23
N PHE A 550 -21.03 26.56 9.01
CA PHE A 550 -20.04 26.25 7.98
C PHE A 550 -19.24 27.48 7.52
N ARG A 551 -19.90 28.64 7.40
CA ARG A 551 -19.22 29.92 7.10
C ARG A 551 -18.30 30.35 8.25
N ALA A 552 -18.70 30.13 9.50
CA ALA A 552 -17.92 30.42 10.70
C ALA A 552 -16.70 29.49 10.83
N GLU A 553 -16.85 28.18 10.61
CA GLU A 553 -15.75 27.21 10.56
C GLU A 553 -14.74 27.54 9.46
N ARG A 554 -15.22 27.95 8.28
CA ARG A 554 -14.34 28.38 7.16
C ARG A 554 -13.55 29.63 7.51
N ARG A 555 -14.16 30.61 8.21
CA ARG A 555 -13.48 31.81 8.73
C ARG A 555 -12.49 31.50 9.86
N ASN A 556 -12.84 30.60 10.77
CA ASN A 556 -11.95 30.18 11.86
C ASN A 556 -10.76 29.37 11.34
N ARG A 557 -10.95 28.45 10.38
CA ARG A 557 -9.84 27.77 9.67
C ARG A 557 -8.91 28.75 8.94
N GLN A 558 -9.44 29.87 8.43
CA GLN A 558 -8.63 30.95 7.84
C GLN A 558 -7.89 31.79 8.90
N ARG A 559 -8.46 31.96 10.10
CA ARG A 559 -7.85 32.69 11.22
C ARG A 559 -6.78 31.90 11.97
N THR A 560 -7.00 30.62 12.26
CA THR A 560 -5.96 29.76 12.87
C THR A 560 -4.76 29.60 11.95
N ARG A 561 -4.97 29.52 10.63
CA ARG A 561 -3.89 29.61 9.61
C ARG A 561 -3.11 30.93 9.57
N ARG A 562 -3.57 31.99 10.26
CA ARG A 562 -2.87 33.29 10.36
C ARG A 562 -2.15 33.47 11.71
N GLN A 563 -2.43 32.61 12.69
CA GLN A 563 -1.82 32.66 14.03
C GLN A 563 -0.79 31.54 14.28
N THR A 564 -0.68 30.58 13.36
CA THR A 564 0.44 29.62 13.23
C THR A 564 1.21 29.90 11.95
#